data_AF-A0A800JMD2-F1
#
_entry.id   AF-A0A800JMD2-F1
#
_cell.length_a   1.000
_cell.length_b   1.000
_cell.length_c   1.000
_cell.angle_alpha   90.00
_cell.angle_beta   90.00
_cell.angle_gamma   90.00
#
_symmetry.space_group_name_H-M   'P 1'
#
loop_
_entity.id
_entity.type
_entity.pdbx_description
1 polymer ?
#
loop_
_entity_poly.entity_id
_entity_poly.type
_entity_poly.pdbx_seq_one_letter_code
_entity_poly.pdbx_strand_id
1 'polypeptide(L)'
;MQYSSFRTLQRVPKTRRGGALIASLIMATLLAGLGAGLVQVQTAITRRQMSAIDQTRAMYMAEAGLAEAFIALAQGKSGAIANANQPAKLGGGLFWVEATEGADGQVLLRCTGIIERAHATLESVVERSVSPFGRLGFFGLEEVVLRKGARVLADKDQPALVRSNGDVSLAPSIGGNLIEGRIIAGTNGLIAMGPGSSVSTGMEQARRAAVLPEILVPNLPQGNLQQALEPKHANIGPGGLDAEELEVDGGQEVRLIGPLVLALDTLEVEDGGSLLIDASAGPVIIHVRHELTMEEGSVWQHEAGSISDVSLFFHGTDPVDWKVKGVFRGAIVAIEQDWALTGELDFQGSIAVKSLELLADVQVRGSEEATNLIAGVPSVPTLVAWQFSDAPDAEILNCLTDPKNWLKQHQIEPVKSSSAAAESEVSLQYVTKDGAIGVYQGLPSEFDFSKASSVVQQVWMDGLIGEGQLGPPPAPLPSYASPVGNGSSSKDQEKNEGHGSHKKDGDDHKDHGAHPKHKHKQTGSKKQHGHDGDQKDSKKKHGHKDHKVNKHSNDD
;
A
#
# COMPACT_ATOMS: atom_id res chain seq x y z
N MET A 1 -127.93 -11.69 -36.13
CA MET A 1 -128.07 -10.37 -35.51
C MET A 1 -126.68 -9.80 -35.27
N GLN A 2 -126.46 -8.57 -35.70
CA GLN A 2 -125.16 -7.94 -35.97
C GLN A 2 -124.43 -7.40 -34.73
N TYR A 3 -123.09 -7.56 -34.77
CA TYR A 3 -122.00 -6.66 -34.37
C TYR A 3 -122.28 -5.43 -33.49
N SER A 4 -121.42 -5.22 -32.48
CA SER A 4 -120.44 -4.11 -32.51
C SER A 4 -119.48 -4.19 -31.31
N SER A 5 -118.22 -4.52 -31.61
CA SER A 5 -117.10 -4.49 -30.68
C SER A 5 -116.32 -3.19 -30.91
N PHE A 6 -116.35 -2.27 -29.93
CA PHE A 6 -115.49 -1.09 -29.93
C PHE A 6 -114.09 -1.50 -29.43
N ARG A 7 -113.14 -1.62 -30.36
CA ARG A 7 -111.70 -1.68 -30.04
C ARG A 7 -111.14 -0.26 -29.97
N THR A 8 -110.87 0.18 -28.76
CA THR A 8 -110.10 1.40 -28.46
C THR A 8 -108.63 1.16 -28.83
N LEU A 9 -108.15 1.82 -29.89
CA LEU A 9 -106.74 1.82 -30.28
C LEU A 9 -105.92 2.66 -29.29
N GLN A 10 -105.24 1.99 -28.34
CA GLN A 10 -104.16 2.61 -27.57
C GLN A 10 -102.97 2.91 -28.50
N ARG A 11 -102.69 4.20 -28.75
CA ARG A 11 -101.43 4.63 -29.35
C ARG A 11 -100.30 4.44 -28.34
N VAL A 12 -99.40 3.51 -28.62
CA VAL A 12 -98.12 3.38 -27.92
C VAL A 12 -97.26 4.61 -28.24
N PRO A 13 -96.80 5.40 -27.26
CA PRO A 13 -95.89 6.50 -27.51
C PRO A 13 -94.59 5.95 -28.12
N LYS A 14 -94.18 6.48 -29.29
CA LYS A 14 -92.88 6.23 -29.92
C LYS A 14 -91.78 6.81 -29.01
N THR A 15 -91.36 6.03 -28.02
CA THR A 15 -90.23 6.38 -27.16
C THR A 15 -88.94 6.36 -27.98
N ARG A 16 -88.34 7.53 -28.20
CA ARG A 16 -86.96 7.69 -28.72
C ARG A 16 -85.96 7.16 -27.67
N ARG A 17 -85.81 5.83 -27.56
CA ARG A 17 -84.98 5.14 -26.54
C ARG A 17 -83.57 4.74 -27.00
N GLY A 18 -83.14 5.13 -28.21
CA GLY A 18 -81.81 4.74 -28.75
C GLY A 18 -80.63 5.67 -28.39
N GLY A 19 -80.87 6.96 -28.17
CA GLY A 19 -79.78 7.94 -28.01
C GLY A 19 -78.97 7.79 -26.72
N ALA A 20 -79.65 7.49 -25.60
CA ALA A 20 -79.00 7.30 -24.30
C ALA A 20 -78.08 6.06 -24.27
N LEU A 21 -78.46 4.97 -24.96
CA LEU A 21 -77.64 3.76 -25.05
C LEU A 21 -76.35 3.99 -25.83
N ILE A 22 -76.42 4.71 -26.96
CA ILE A 22 -75.23 5.04 -27.76
C ILE A 22 -74.29 5.95 -26.96
N ALA A 23 -74.84 6.97 -26.28
CA ALA A 23 -74.04 7.85 -25.42
C ALA A 23 -73.36 7.08 -24.27
N SER A 24 -74.08 6.15 -23.61
CA SER A 24 -73.49 5.31 -22.57
C SER A 24 -72.42 4.35 -23.10
N LEU A 25 -72.58 3.83 -24.33
CA LEU A 25 -71.60 2.95 -24.95
C LEU A 25 -70.33 3.71 -25.30
N ILE A 26 -70.45 4.90 -25.91
CA ILE A 26 -69.31 5.76 -26.22
C ILE A 26 -68.54 6.11 -24.94
N MET A 27 -69.24 6.51 -23.88
CA MET A 27 -68.60 6.79 -22.59
C MET A 27 -67.91 5.55 -22.00
N ALA A 28 -68.55 4.38 -22.07
CA ALA A 28 -67.94 3.13 -21.60
C ALA A 28 -66.67 2.77 -22.40
N THR A 29 -66.68 2.94 -23.73
CA THR A 29 -65.51 2.71 -24.58
C THR A 29 -64.39 3.71 -24.29
N LEU A 30 -64.71 4.99 -24.08
CA LEU A 30 -63.72 6.01 -23.71
C LEU A 30 -63.09 5.72 -22.34
N LEU A 31 -63.89 5.34 -21.35
CA LEU A 31 -63.41 4.94 -20.03
C LEU A 31 -62.55 3.67 -20.10
N ALA A 32 -62.95 2.68 -20.89
CA ALA A 32 -62.15 1.47 -21.10
C ALA A 32 -60.81 1.78 -21.79
N GLY A 33 -60.81 2.67 -22.79
CA GLY A 33 -59.60 3.14 -23.47
C GLY A 33 -58.65 3.87 -22.54
N LEU A 34 -59.17 4.76 -21.69
CA LEU A 34 -58.39 5.47 -20.68
C LEU A 34 -57.82 4.51 -19.63
N GLY A 35 -58.61 3.53 -19.19
CA GLY A 35 -58.17 2.47 -18.28
C GLY A 35 -57.03 1.64 -18.86
N ALA A 36 -57.14 1.22 -20.13
CA ALA A 36 -56.07 0.50 -20.82
C ALA A 36 -54.79 1.37 -20.97
N GLY A 37 -54.94 2.66 -21.27
CA GLY A 37 -53.83 3.61 -21.35
C GLY A 37 -53.08 3.76 -20.01
N LEU A 38 -53.80 3.91 -18.90
CA LEU A 38 -53.19 4.00 -17.57
C LEU A 38 -52.43 2.72 -17.19
N VAL A 39 -52.97 1.54 -17.51
CA VAL A 39 -52.30 0.25 -17.28
C VAL A 39 -51.00 0.15 -18.09
N GLN A 40 -50.99 0.61 -19.35
CA GLN A 40 -49.78 0.64 -20.17
C GLN A 40 -48.71 1.59 -19.60
N VAL A 41 -49.10 2.79 -19.17
CA VAL A 41 -48.20 3.75 -18.53
C VAL A 41 -47.63 3.20 -17.23
N GLN A 42 -48.47 2.64 -16.36
CA GLN A 42 -48.03 2.02 -15.11
C GLN A 42 -47.08 0.85 -15.37
N THR A 43 -47.36 0.01 -16.36
CA THR A 43 -46.47 -1.08 -16.77
C THR A 43 -45.12 -0.56 -17.26
N ALA A 44 -45.11 0.53 -18.04
CA ALA A 44 -43.88 1.15 -18.51
C ALA A 44 -43.06 1.75 -17.36
N ILE A 45 -43.72 2.43 -16.40
CA ILE A 45 -43.07 2.97 -15.20
C ILE A 45 -42.48 1.85 -14.35
N THR A 46 -43.26 0.79 -14.08
CA THR A 46 -42.79 -0.38 -13.31
C THR A 46 -41.60 -1.03 -13.99
N ARG A 47 -41.61 -1.20 -15.32
CA ARG A 47 -40.47 -1.75 -16.08
C ARG A 47 -39.22 -0.88 -15.95
N ARG A 48 -39.36 0.45 -16.03
CA ARG A 48 -38.23 1.38 -15.85
C ARG A 48 -37.67 1.32 -14.42
N GLN A 49 -38.54 1.28 -13.42
CA GLN A 49 -38.13 1.16 -12.02
C GLN A 49 -37.41 -0.16 -11.77
N MET A 50 -37.95 -1.28 -12.25
CA MET A 50 -37.29 -2.59 -12.16
C MET A 50 -35.93 -2.58 -12.85
N SER A 51 -35.84 -2.05 -14.08
CA SER A 51 -34.57 -1.92 -14.79
C SER A 51 -33.54 -1.06 -14.04
N ALA A 52 -33.97 0.03 -13.40
CA ALA A 52 -33.08 0.88 -12.60
C ALA A 52 -32.60 0.17 -11.32
N ILE A 53 -33.49 -0.61 -10.67
CA ILE A 53 -33.14 -1.43 -9.51
C ILE A 53 -32.14 -2.51 -9.92
N ASP A 54 -32.36 -3.22 -11.02
CA ASP A 54 -31.48 -4.26 -11.50
C ASP A 54 -30.12 -3.68 -11.93
N GLN A 55 -30.10 -2.50 -12.56
CA GLN A 55 -28.85 -1.78 -12.87
C GLN A 55 -28.05 -1.44 -11.61
N THR A 56 -28.72 -0.96 -10.57
CA THR A 56 -28.08 -0.63 -9.28
C THR A 56 -27.53 -1.91 -8.62
N ARG A 57 -28.27 -3.01 -8.69
CA ARG A 57 -27.81 -4.32 -8.16
C ARG A 57 -26.64 -4.87 -8.95
N ALA A 58 -26.62 -4.72 -10.27
CA ALA A 58 -25.50 -5.13 -11.11
C ALA A 58 -24.23 -4.33 -10.78
N MET A 59 -24.37 -3.03 -10.50
CA MET A 59 -23.27 -2.19 -10.01
C MET A 59 -22.72 -2.70 -8.67
N TYR A 60 -23.58 -2.97 -7.68
CA TYR A 60 -23.14 -3.56 -6.40
C TYR A 60 -22.49 -4.94 -6.57
N MET A 61 -22.92 -5.71 -7.56
CA MET A 61 -22.29 -6.97 -7.90
C MET A 61 -20.88 -6.76 -8.48
N ALA A 62 -20.68 -5.74 -9.31
CA ALA A 62 -19.35 -5.38 -9.81
C ALA A 62 -18.44 -4.84 -8.69
N GLU A 63 -18.96 -4.03 -7.76
CA GLU A 63 -18.21 -3.55 -6.60
C GLU A 63 -17.78 -4.72 -5.70
N ALA A 64 -18.68 -5.68 -5.46
CA ALA A 64 -18.35 -6.89 -4.69
C ALA A 64 -17.24 -7.71 -5.36
N GLY A 65 -17.27 -7.84 -6.69
CA GLY A 65 -16.20 -8.49 -7.44
C GLY A 65 -14.87 -7.77 -7.34
N LEU A 66 -14.85 -6.44 -7.46
CA LEU A 66 -13.63 -5.65 -7.24
C LEU A 66 -13.09 -5.79 -5.81
N ALA A 67 -13.96 -5.84 -4.81
CA ALA A 67 -13.55 -6.06 -3.42
C ALA A 67 -12.94 -7.45 -3.22
N GLU A 68 -13.53 -8.51 -3.80
CA GLU A 68 -12.92 -9.84 -3.77
C GLU A 68 -11.56 -9.85 -4.49
N ALA A 69 -11.44 -9.15 -5.62
CA ALA A 69 -10.19 -9.09 -6.39
C ALA A 69 -9.09 -8.31 -5.66
N PHE A 70 -9.46 -7.23 -4.97
CA PHE A 70 -8.57 -6.50 -4.09
C PHE A 70 -8.06 -7.36 -2.93
N ILE A 71 -8.94 -8.16 -2.31
CA ILE A 71 -8.54 -9.13 -1.27
C ILE A 71 -7.62 -10.20 -1.88
N ALA A 72 -7.90 -10.67 -3.10
CA ALA A 72 -7.05 -11.63 -3.79
C ALA A 72 -5.64 -11.03 -4.02
N LEU A 73 -5.54 -9.78 -4.48
CA LEU A 73 -4.26 -9.05 -4.57
C LEU A 73 -3.58 -8.89 -3.20
N ALA A 74 -4.34 -8.65 -2.12
CA ALA A 74 -3.81 -8.55 -0.76
C ALA A 74 -3.28 -9.87 -0.22
N GLN A 75 -3.85 -10.97 -0.69
CA GLN A 75 -3.31 -12.29 -0.44
C GLN A 75 -2.11 -12.58 -1.33
N GLY A 76 -1.83 -11.75 -2.34
CA GLY A 76 -0.76 -11.84 -3.34
C GLY A 76 -1.13 -12.62 -4.62
N LYS A 77 -2.40 -13.03 -4.78
CA LYS A 77 -2.91 -13.63 -6.03
C LYS A 77 -2.93 -12.60 -7.16
N SER A 78 -3.17 -13.05 -8.40
CA SER A 78 -3.26 -12.18 -9.59
C SER A 78 -4.32 -11.06 -9.52
N GLY A 79 -5.36 -11.23 -8.69
CA GLY A 79 -6.54 -10.36 -8.67
C GLY A 79 -7.63 -10.74 -9.67
N ALA A 80 -7.37 -11.70 -10.58
CA ALA A 80 -8.38 -12.20 -11.50
C ALA A 80 -9.37 -13.13 -10.77
N ILE A 81 -10.66 -12.98 -11.07
CA ILE A 81 -11.74 -13.80 -10.50
C ILE A 81 -12.62 -14.33 -11.61
N ALA A 82 -12.67 -15.64 -11.76
CA ALA A 82 -13.44 -16.31 -12.81
C ALA A 82 -13.14 -15.74 -14.23
N ASN A 83 -14.04 -15.96 -15.18
CA ASN A 83 -14.00 -15.34 -16.50
C ASN A 83 -15.42 -15.25 -17.09
N ALA A 84 -15.58 -14.57 -18.23
CA ALA A 84 -16.88 -14.38 -18.87
C ALA A 84 -17.58 -15.69 -19.26
N ASN A 85 -16.83 -16.75 -19.59
CA ASN A 85 -17.38 -18.05 -19.97
C ASN A 85 -17.85 -18.85 -18.76
N GLN A 86 -17.21 -18.69 -17.61
CA GLN A 86 -17.56 -19.36 -16.37
C GLN A 86 -17.54 -18.36 -15.21
N PRO A 87 -18.55 -17.49 -15.07
CA PRO A 87 -18.54 -16.42 -14.09
C PRO A 87 -18.64 -16.94 -12.65
N ALA A 88 -18.17 -16.13 -11.71
CA ALA A 88 -18.37 -16.33 -10.29
C ALA A 88 -19.83 -16.02 -9.90
N LYS A 89 -20.37 -16.76 -8.94
CA LYS A 89 -21.71 -16.55 -8.38
C LYS A 89 -21.62 -16.06 -6.94
N LEU A 90 -22.27 -14.92 -6.68
CA LEU A 90 -22.47 -14.37 -5.35
C LEU A 90 -23.95 -14.01 -5.16
N GLY A 91 -24.59 -14.69 -4.21
CA GLY A 91 -26.03 -14.55 -3.97
C GLY A 91 -26.87 -14.81 -5.22
N GLY A 92 -27.61 -13.78 -5.67
CA GLY A 92 -28.46 -13.83 -6.85
C GLY A 92 -27.81 -13.35 -8.15
N GLY A 93 -26.55 -12.90 -8.13
CA GLY A 93 -25.87 -12.36 -9.30
C GLY A 93 -24.68 -13.19 -9.76
N LEU A 94 -24.11 -12.74 -10.87
CA LEU A 94 -22.91 -13.29 -11.47
C LEU A 94 -21.89 -12.16 -11.64
N PHE A 95 -20.61 -12.46 -11.56
CA PHE A 95 -19.57 -11.51 -11.92
C PHE A 95 -18.29 -12.21 -12.35
N TRP A 96 -17.37 -11.47 -12.95
CA TRP A 96 -15.97 -11.86 -13.10
C TRP A 96 -15.09 -10.63 -13.03
N VAL A 97 -13.80 -10.83 -12.77
CA VAL A 97 -12.79 -9.79 -12.72
C VAL A 97 -11.63 -10.16 -13.62
N GLU A 98 -11.32 -9.29 -14.56
CA GLU A 98 -10.09 -9.32 -15.36
C GLU A 98 -9.03 -8.50 -14.63
N ALA A 99 -7.84 -9.06 -14.45
CA ALA A 99 -6.69 -8.34 -13.91
C ALA A 99 -5.65 -8.18 -15.01
N THR A 100 -5.22 -6.94 -15.28
CA THR A 100 -4.18 -6.63 -16.26
C THR A 100 -3.06 -5.88 -15.57
N GLU A 101 -1.83 -6.37 -15.67
CA GLU A 101 -0.66 -5.69 -15.12
C GLU A 101 -0.36 -4.42 -15.92
N GLY A 102 -0.14 -3.32 -15.21
CA GLY A 102 0.26 -2.03 -15.74
C GLY A 102 1.74 -1.73 -15.48
N ALA A 103 2.15 -0.49 -15.74
CA ALA A 103 3.47 0.00 -15.34
C ALA A 103 3.54 0.19 -13.81
N ASP A 104 4.76 0.28 -13.28
CA ASP A 104 5.03 0.68 -11.89
C ASP A 104 4.32 -0.17 -10.81
N GLY A 105 4.17 -1.48 -11.07
CA GLY A 105 3.53 -2.40 -10.10
C GLY A 105 2.01 -2.22 -9.94
N GLN A 106 1.37 -1.44 -10.83
CA GLN A 106 -0.08 -1.28 -10.84
C GLN A 106 -0.78 -2.47 -11.51
N VAL A 107 -2.00 -2.75 -11.08
CA VAL A 107 -2.89 -3.75 -11.65
C VAL A 107 -4.24 -3.08 -11.92
N LEU A 108 -4.66 -3.11 -13.18
CA LEU A 108 -6.01 -2.73 -13.57
C LEU A 108 -6.94 -3.93 -13.34
N LEU A 109 -7.86 -3.79 -12.41
CA LEU A 109 -8.96 -4.72 -12.18
C LEU A 109 -10.19 -4.22 -12.91
N ARG A 110 -10.75 -5.01 -13.82
CA ARG A 110 -12.02 -4.74 -14.50
C ARG A 110 -13.04 -5.78 -14.09
N CYS A 111 -14.06 -5.37 -13.34
CA CYS A 111 -15.14 -6.26 -12.93
C CYS A 111 -16.41 -6.00 -13.73
N THR A 112 -17.04 -7.06 -14.23
CA THR A 112 -18.40 -7.00 -14.78
C THR A 112 -19.35 -7.76 -13.88
N GLY A 113 -20.36 -7.06 -13.34
CA GLY A 113 -21.43 -7.63 -12.52
C GLY A 113 -22.73 -7.74 -13.29
N ILE A 114 -23.47 -8.84 -13.09
CA ILE A 114 -24.72 -9.17 -13.77
C ILE A 114 -25.80 -9.54 -12.76
N ILE A 115 -26.97 -8.91 -12.89
CA ILE A 115 -28.20 -9.25 -12.14
C ILE A 115 -29.37 -9.27 -13.12
N GLU A 116 -30.02 -10.43 -13.25
CA GLU A 116 -31.06 -10.63 -14.26
C GLU A 116 -30.53 -10.21 -15.64
N ARG A 117 -31.15 -9.22 -16.31
CA ARG A 117 -30.70 -8.71 -17.61
C ARG A 117 -29.82 -7.46 -17.52
N ALA A 118 -29.67 -6.89 -16.34
CA ALA A 118 -28.84 -5.71 -16.16
C ALA A 118 -27.39 -6.11 -15.91
N HIS A 119 -26.47 -5.30 -16.41
CA HIS A 119 -25.05 -5.45 -16.17
C HIS A 119 -24.40 -4.09 -15.92
N ALA A 120 -23.29 -4.10 -15.19
CA ALA A 120 -22.46 -2.93 -14.98
C ALA A 120 -20.99 -3.36 -14.96
N THR A 121 -20.12 -2.53 -15.53
CA THR A 121 -18.68 -2.77 -15.54
C THR A 121 -17.97 -1.64 -14.82
N LEU A 122 -17.13 -2.01 -13.87
CA LEU A 122 -16.30 -1.11 -13.08
C LEU A 122 -14.84 -1.46 -13.27
N GLU A 123 -14.00 -0.43 -13.26
CA GLU A 123 -12.55 -0.56 -13.27
C GLU A 123 -11.98 0.03 -12.00
N SER A 124 -10.92 -0.59 -11.48
CA SER A 124 -10.08 -0.01 -10.44
C SER A 124 -8.61 -0.25 -10.74
N VAL A 125 -7.80 0.78 -10.54
CA VAL A 125 -6.34 0.67 -10.57
C VAL A 125 -5.87 0.46 -9.15
N VAL A 126 -5.12 -0.62 -8.95
CA VAL A 126 -4.61 -1.03 -7.64
C VAL A 126 -3.09 -1.14 -7.73
N GLU A 127 -2.37 -0.49 -6.83
CA GLU A 127 -0.93 -0.67 -6.69
C GLU A 127 -0.67 -1.94 -5.88
N ARG A 128 0.11 -2.88 -6.42
CA ARG A 128 0.46 -4.11 -5.67
C ARG A 128 1.28 -3.71 -4.46
N SER A 129 0.79 -4.12 -3.29
CA SER A 129 1.61 -4.48 -2.13
C SER A 129 2.79 -3.52 -1.91
N VAL A 130 2.52 -2.33 -1.40
CA VAL A 130 3.58 -1.44 -0.93
C VAL A 130 3.81 -1.75 0.54
N SER A 131 5.05 -1.98 0.95
CA SER A 131 5.37 -2.15 2.36
C SER A 131 4.88 -0.94 3.15
N PRO A 132 4.00 -1.11 4.15
CA PRO A 132 3.43 0.01 4.89
C PRO A 132 4.49 0.83 5.62
N PHE A 133 5.62 0.20 6.00
CA PHE A 133 6.77 0.85 6.61
C PHE A 133 7.79 1.32 5.56
N GLY A 134 8.04 0.50 4.54
CA GLY A 134 9.02 0.79 3.48
C GLY A 134 8.76 2.12 2.78
N ARG A 135 7.51 2.34 2.37
CA ARG A 135 7.08 3.59 1.70
C ARG A 135 7.19 4.84 2.54
N LEU A 136 7.48 4.73 3.82
CA LEU A 136 7.67 5.88 4.69
C LEU A 136 9.13 6.37 4.67
N GLY A 137 10.06 5.55 4.16
CA GLY A 137 11.49 5.85 4.09
C GLY A 137 12.09 5.97 5.49
N PHE A 138 12.54 7.16 5.84
CA PHE A 138 13.03 7.52 7.17
C PHE A 138 11.90 8.20 7.94
N PHE A 139 11.23 7.43 8.81
CA PHE A 139 9.97 7.80 9.43
C PHE A 139 10.03 7.91 10.95
N GLY A 140 9.48 9.02 11.47
CA GLY A 140 9.19 9.21 12.89
C GLY A 140 7.71 9.50 13.13
N LEU A 141 7.08 8.76 14.04
CA LEU A 141 5.68 8.95 14.42
C LEU A 141 5.42 10.32 15.07
N GLU A 142 6.36 10.83 15.85
CA GLU A 142 6.27 12.12 16.53
C GLU A 142 7.14 13.17 15.85
N GLU A 143 8.41 12.86 15.59
CA GLU A 143 9.32 13.79 14.92
C GLU A 143 10.45 13.08 14.17
N VAL A 144 11.05 13.82 13.23
CA VAL A 144 12.32 13.47 12.62
C VAL A 144 13.30 14.64 12.74
N VAL A 145 14.45 14.40 13.37
CA VAL A 145 15.48 15.40 13.62
C VAL A 145 16.77 15.02 12.89
N LEU A 146 17.24 15.87 11.99
CA LEU A 146 18.54 15.76 11.34
C LEU A 146 19.51 16.70 12.04
N ARG A 147 20.50 16.15 12.73
CA ARG A 147 21.59 16.92 13.34
C ARG A 147 22.60 17.36 12.29
N LYS A 148 23.50 18.24 12.73
CA LYS A 148 24.48 18.93 11.88
C LYS A 148 25.19 17.97 10.92
N GLY A 149 25.03 18.19 9.62
CA GLY A 149 25.77 17.47 8.58
C GLY A 149 25.16 16.12 8.19
N ALA A 150 24.01 15.74 8.76
CA ALA A 150 23.31 14.52 8.40
C ALA A 150 22.89 14.53 6.91
N ARG A 151 22.97 13.37 6.28
CA ARG A 151 22.70 13.16 4.85
C ARG A 151 21.74 12.01 4.65
N VAL A 152 20.69 12.25 3.90
CA VAL A 152 19.73 11.25 3.43
C VAL A 152 19.83 11.19 1.92
N LEU A 153 20.42 10.12 1.40
CA LEU A 153 20.77 9.98 -0.02
C LEU A 153 19.73 9.15 -0.77
N ALA A 154 19.53 9.49 -2.04
CA ALA A 154 18.71 8.72 -2.97
C ALA A 154 19.39 7.37 -3.29
N ASP A 155 18.59 6.41 -3.75
CA ASP A 155 19.12 5.20 -4.38
C ASP A 155 18.72 5.16 -5.85
N LYS A 156 19.72 5.07 -6.72
CA LYS A 156 19.59 5.10 -8.19
C LYS A 156 18.61 6.18 -8.67
N ASP A 157 17.39 5.78 -9.00
CA ASP A 157 16.34 6.60 -9.60
C ASP A 157 15.22 6.95 -8.60
N GLN A 158 15.27 6.43 -7.38
CA GLN A 158 14.26 6.69 -6.37
C GLN A 158 14.74 7.77 -5.37
N PRO A 159 14.04 8.92 -5.29
CA PRO A 159 14.37 9.94 -4.31
C PRO A 159 14.14 9.39 -2.89
N ALA A 160 15.03 9.75 -1.97
CA ALA A 160 14.83 9.38 -0.57
C ALA A 160 13.58 10.06 0.00
N LEU A 161 12.97 9.44 1.00
CA LEU A 161 11.83 10.00 1.70
C LEU A 161 12.15 10.17 3.18
N VAL A 162 12.01 11.40 3.67
CA VAL A 162 12.00 11.72 5.11
C VAL A 162 10.58 12.11 5.47
N ARG A 163 9.96 11.41 6.41
CA ARG A 163 8.56 11.64 6.74
C ARG A 163 8.34 11.65 8.25
N SER A 164 7.45 12.53 8.71
CA SER A 164 6.95 12.47 10.08
C SER A 164 5.44 12.62 10.14
N ASN A 165 4.84 12.10 11.21
CA ASN A 165 3.48 12.42 11.60
C ASN A 165 3.39 13.71 12.45
N GLY A 166 4.52 14.23 12.95
CA GLY A 166 4.66 15.57 13.51
C GLY A 166 5.74 16.37 12.78
N ASP A 167 6.75 16.86 13.51
CA ASP A 167 7.71 17.83 12.99
C ASP A 167 8.89 17.18 12.26
N VAL A 168 9.45 17.90 11.29
CA VAL A 168 10.73 17.55 10.67
C VAL A 168 11.71 18.71 10.83
N SER A 169 12.78 18.50 11.58
CA SER A 169 13.74 19.53 11.96
C SER A 169 15.14 19.24 11.43
N LEU A 170 15.73 20.18 10.70
CA LEU A 170 17.08 20.10 10.15
C LEU A 170 17.96 21.12 10.88
N ALA A 171 18.95 20.67 11.66
CA ALA A 171 19.81 21.55 12.44
C ALA A 171 20.70 22.44 11.56
N PRO A 172 21.03 23.68 11.98
CA PRO A 172 21.97 24.54 11.24
C PRO A 172 23.36 23.91 11.09
N SER A 173 23.96 23.97 9.90
CA SER A 173 25.30 23.44 9.64
C SER A 173 26.06 24.21 8.55
N ILE A 174 27.37 24.39 8.73
CA ILE A 174 28.27 24.85 7.66
C ILE A 174 28.47 23.65 6.71
N GLY A 175 27.91 23.74 5.51
CA GLY A 175 27.80 22.61 4.57
C GLY A 175 26.42 21.93 4.56
N GLY A 176 25.55 22.28 5.52
CA GLY A 176 24.15 21.88 5.55
C GLY A 176 23.88 20.42 5.88
N ASN A 177 22.61 20.12 6.14
CA ASN A 177 22.08 18.77 5.96
C ASN A 177 21.68 18.61 4.50
N LEU A 178 21.84 17.41 3.94
CA LEU A 178 21.48 17.12 2.56
C LEU A 178 20.42 16.03 2.52
N ILE A 179 19.29 16.31 1.88
CA ILE A 179 18.28 15.30 1.55
C ILE A 179 18.15 15.25 0.03
N GLU A 180 18.63 14.17 -0.58
CA GLU A 180 18.43 13.85 -1.99
C GLU A 180 17.05 13.21 -2.17
N GLY A 181 16.01 13.99 -1.88
CA GLY A 181 14.65 13.52 -1.97
C GLY A 181 13.65 14.50 -1.42
N ARG A 182 12.62 13.98 -0.74
CA ARG A 182 11.47 14.74 -0.27
C ARG A 182 11.33 14.70 1.24
N ILE A 183 10.87 15.81 1.81
CA ILE A 183 10.36 15.87 3.18
C ILE A 183 8.82 15.90 3.17
N ILE A 184 8.20 15.08 4.03
CA ILE A 184 6.77 15.16 4.33
C ILE A 184 6.57 15.28 5.85
N ALA A 185 6.20 16.47 6.34
CA ALA A 185 5.82 16.63 7.75
C ALA A 185 4.37 16.23 8.00
N GLY A 186 4.00 16.08 9.27
CA GLY A 186 2.64 15.79 9.69
C GLY A 186 1.61 16.84 9.25
N THR A 187 0.33 16.51 9.40
CA THR A 187 -0.78 17.44 9.05
C THR A 187 -0.68 18.80 9.73
N ASN A 188 -0.17 18.83 10.96
CA ASN A 188 0.10 20.06 11.72
C ASN A 188 1.61 20.25 11.98
N GLY A 189 2.44 19.43 11.33
CA GLY A 189 3.88 19.43 11.53
C GLY A 189 4.54 20.61 10.84
N LEU A 190 5.61 21.11 11.45
CA LEU A 190 6.49 22.13 10.91
C LEU A 190 7.70 21.48 10.25
N ILE A 191 8.14 22.08 9.14
CA ILE A 191 9.44 21.77 8.54
C ILE A 191 10.39 22.90 8.90
N ALA A 192 11.27 22.66 9.87
CA ALA A 192 12.25 23.63 10.34
C ALA A 192 13.60 23.40 9.64
N MET A 193 13.91 24.21 8.62
CA MET A 193 15.19 24.14 7.92
C MET A 193 16.24 25.08 8.51
N GLY A 194 17.26 24.51 9.13
CA GLY A 194 18.45 25.23 9.55
C GLY A 194 19.27 25.75 8.36
N PRO A 195 19.92 26.93 8.49
CA PRO A 195 20.78 27.49 7.45
C PRO A 195 21.80 26.49 6.88
N GLY A 196 21.94 26.49 5.56
CA GLY A 196 22.82 25.60 4.81
C GLY A 196 22.16 24.30 4.35
N SER A 197 21.04 23.88 4.96
CA SER A 197 20.36 22.63 4.59
C SER A 197 19.74 22.70 3.19
N SER A 198 19.71 21.57 2.47
CA SER A 198 19.15 21.45 1.13
C SER A 198 18.31 20.19 0.94
N VAL A 199 17.22 20.31 0.18
CA VAL A 199 16.28 19.24 -0.18
C VAL A 199 16.05 19.28 -1.69
N SER A 200 16.25 18.18 -2.41
CA SER A 200 16.26 18.19 -3.89
C SER A 200 14.88 18.09 -4.55
N THR A 201 13.96 17.30 -4.01
CA THR A 201 12.66 17.00 -4.67
C THR A 201 11.51 17.86 -4.14
N GLY A 202 11.58 18.31 -2.88
CA GLY A 202 10.61 19.24 -2.32
C GLY A 202 10.23 18.95 -0.88
N MET A 203 9.34 19.80 -0.36
CA MET A 203 8.85 19.77 1.01
C MET A 203 7.33 19.90 1.00
N GLU A 204 6.64 19.03 1.71
CA GLU A 204 5.19 18.97 1.73
C GLU A 204 4.67 18.74 3.16
N GLN A 205 3.45 19.18 3.43
CA GLN A 205 2.70 18.72 4.60
C GLN A 205 1.80 17.56 4.19
N ALA A 206 1.77 16.53 5.02
CA ALA A 206 0.90 15.40 4.81
C ALA A 206 -0.56 15.85 4.90
N ARG A 207 -1.40 15.35 3.97
CA ARG A 207 -2.86 15.59 4.03
C ARG A 207 -3.52 14.80 5.16
N ARG A 208 -2.89 13.71 5.60
CA ARG A 208 -3.33 12.82 6.66
C ARG A 208 -2.11 12.23 7.36
N ALA A 209 -2.23 11.99 8.66
CA ALA A 209 -1.25 11.20 9.39
C ALA A 209 -1.17 9.80 8.76
N ALA A 210 0.05 9.26 8.66
CA ALA A 210 0.29 7.87 8.35
C ALA A 210 -0.27 7.01 9.48
N VAL A 211 -1.01 5.96 9.13
CA VAL A 211 -1.48 4.93 10.06
C VAL A 211 -0.61 3.71 9.84
N LEU A 212 0.04 3.25 10.90
CA LEU A 212 0.91 2.08 10.87
C LEU A 212 0.10 0.85 11.29
N PRO A 213 0.25 -0.30 10.60
CA PRO A 213 -0.33 -1.54 11.08
C PRO A 213 0.42 -2.03 12.33
N GLU A 214 -0.28 -2.75 13.18
CA GLU A 214 0.35 -3.47 14.29
C GLU A 214 1.20 -4.63 13.73
N ILE A 215 2.40 -4.82 14.28
CA ILE A 215 3.27 -5.94 13.94
C ILE A 215 3.17 -6.95 15.09
N LEU A 216 2.65 -8.13 14.79
CA LEU A 216 2.56 -9.20 15.76
C LEU A 216 3.84 -10.02 15.78
N VAL A 217 4.30 -10.40 16.96
CA VAL A 217 5.39 -11.38 17.11
C VAL A 217 4.86 -12.77 16.75
N PRO A 218 5.52 -13.51 15.84
CA PRO A 218 5.07 -14.85 15.47
C PRO A 218 5.20 -15.82 16.65
N ASN A 219 4.29 -16.79 16.73
CA ASN A 219 4.39 -17.89 17.69
C ASN A 219 5.34 -18.97 17.12
N LEU A 220 6.55 -19.03 17.65
CA LEU A 220 7.62 -19.92 17.20
C LEU A 220 7.90 -21.00 18.27
N PRO A 221 8.49 -22.14 17.90
CA PRO A 221 8.89 -23.13 18.88
C PRO A 221 10.00 -22.58 19.77
N GLN A 222 9.86 -22.80 21.08
CA GLN A 222 10.88 -22.43 22.06
C GLN A 222 12.14 -23.25 21.83
N GLY A 223 13.30 -22.58 21.91
CA GLY A 223 14.57 -23.25 22.02
C GLY A 223 15.61 -22.40 22.75
N ASN A 224 16.80 -22.98 22.92
CA ASN A 224 17.89 -22.39 23.67
C ASN A 224 19.06 -22.12 22.73
N LEU A 225 19.46 -20.84 22.61
CA LEU A 225 20.58 -20.41 21.79
C LEU A 225 21.95 -20.63 22.44
N GLN A 226 22.04 -20.84 23.76
CA GLN A 226 23.31 -20.97 24.49
C GLN A 226 24.23 -22.01 23.87
N GLN A 227 23.70 -23.19 23.51
CA GLN A 227 24.51 -24.25 22.91
C GLN A 227 25.04 -23.86 21.52
N ALA A 228 24.24 -23.12 20.74
CA ALA A 228 24.65 -22.64 19.43
C ALA A 228 25.72 -21.53 19.53
N LEU A 229 25.74 -20.81 20.64
CA LEU A 229 26.65 -19.70 20.95
C LEU A 229 27.94 -20.13 21.66
N GLU A 230 28.09 -21.39 22.10
CA GLU A 230 29.36 -21.87 22.70
C GLU A 230 30.60 -21.64 21.80
N PRO A 231 30.54 -21.78 20.46
CA PRO A 231 31.66 -21.47 19.59
C PRO A 231 31.89 -19.96 19.44
N LYS A 232 33.16 -19.56 19.32
CA LYS A 232 33.54 -18.17 18.98
C LYS A 232 32.94 -17.69 17.65
N HIS A 233 32.71 -18.61 16.72
CA HIS A 233 32.03 -18.37 15.45
C HIS A 233 30.78 -19.24 15.40
N ALA A 234 29.64 -18.68 15.79
CA ALA A 234 28.36 -19.35 15.83
C ALA A 234 27.58 -19.10 14.53
N ASN A 235 26.82 -20.10 14.09
CA ASN A 235 25.88 -19.96 12.98
C ASN A 235 24.48 -20.30 13.47
N ILE A 236 23.53 -19.40 13.26
CA ILE A 236 22.12 -19.59 13.57
C ILE A 236 21.35 -19.53 12.25
N GLY A 237 20.72 -20.63 11.86
CA GLY A 237 19.89 -20.71 10.67
C GLY A 237 19.84 -22.13 10.07
N PRO A 238 19.03 -22.36 9.03
CA PRO A 238 17.72 -21.75 8.79
C PRO A 238 16.68 -22.30 9.78
N GLY A 239 15.68 -21.50 10.16
CA GLY A 239 14.67 -21.95 11.14
C GLY A 239 13.73 -20.85 11.61
N GLY A 240 12.77 -21.26 12.44
CA GLY A 240 12.04 -20.34 13.30
C GLY A 240 12.27 -20.70 14.75
N LEU A 241 12.71 -19.74 15.56
CA LEU A 241 13.06 -19.96 16.95
C LEU A 241 12.51 -18.85 17.84
N ASP A 242 11.84 -19.25 18.91
CA ASP A 242 11.56 -18.40 20.07
C ASP A 242 12.63 -18.66 21.13
N ALA A 243 13.39 -17.65 21.53
CA ALA A 243 14.40 -17.75 22.57
C ALA A 243 14.28 -16.58 23.54
N GLU A 244 14.71 -16.79 24.79
CA GLU A 244 14.76 -15.71 25.78
C GLU A 244 15.80 -14.67 25.36
N GLU A 245 16.98 -15.11 24.93
CA GLU A 245 18.10 -14.20 24.74
C GLU A 245 19.01 -14.64 23.59
N LEU A 246 19.55 -13.65 22.88
CA LEU A 246 20.73 -13.77 22.03
C LEU A 246 21.77 -12.78 22.54
N GLU A 247 22.73 -13.29 23.31
CA GLU A 247 23.88 -12.55 23.83
C GLU A 247 25.10 -12.87 22.94
N VAL A 248 25.78 -11.83 22.45
CA VAL A 248 26.99 -11.95 21.63
C VAL A 248 28.16 -11.31 22.36
N ASP A 249 28.99 -12.16 22.96
CA ASP A 249 30.13 -11.76 23.78
C ASP A 249 31.17 -10.96 22.98
N GLY A 250 31.98 -10.18 23.70
CA GLY A 250 33.11 -9.45 23.12
C GLY A 250 34.08 -10.34 22.33
N GLY A 251 34.22 -10.07 21.02
CA GLY A 251 35.06 -10.81 20.10
C GLY A 251 34.46 -12.11 19.57
N GLN A 252 33.21 -12.43 19.94
CA GLN A 252 32.40 -13.46 19.32
C GLN A 252 31.81 -12.96 18.00
N GLU A 253 31.63 -13.90 17.07
CA GLU A 253 30.98 -13.67 15.79
C GLU A 253 29.78 -14.61 15.66
N VAL A 254 28.59 -14.04 15.48
CA VAL A 254 27.35 -14.79 15.25
C VAL A 254 26.83 -14.48 13.86
N ARG A 255 26.69 -15.51 13.04
CA ARG A 255 26.13 -15.41 11.68
C ARG A 255 24.69 -15.89 11.67
N LEU A 256 23.78 -15.03 11.26
CA LEU A 256 22.37 -15.32 11.05
C LEU A 256 22.15 -15.65 9.57
N ILE A 257 21.77 -16.90 9.28
CA ILE A 257 21.65 -17.44 7.92
C ILE A 257 20.17 -17.65 7.59
N GLY A 258 19.68 -16.92 6.58
CA GLY A 258 18.32 -17.04 6.09
C GLY A 258 18.04 -18.37 5.37
N PRO A 259 16.77 -18.78 5.23
CA PRO A 259 15.59 -18.16 5.83
C PRO A 259 15.52 -18.39 7.34
N LEU A 260 15.35 -17.30 8.09
CA LEU A 260 15.41 -17.30 9.54
C LEU A 260 14.37 -16.34 10.12
N VAL A 261 13.61 -16.81 11.10
CA VAL A 261 12.79 -15.97 11.97
C VAL A 261 13.20 -16.18 13.41
N LEU A 262 13.71 -15.14 14.05
CA LEU A 262 14.02 -15.13 15.47
C LEU A 262 13.00 -14.28 16.21
N ALA A 263 12.45 -14.81 17.28
CA ALA A 263 11.76 -14.03 18.30
C ALA A 263 12.55 -14.13 19.60
N LEU A 264 13.02 -12.99 20.10
CA LEU A 264 13.91 -12.84 21.23
C LEU A 264 13.24 -11.96 22.29
N ASP A 265 13.41 -12.26 23.57
CA ASP A 265 13.07 -11.29 24.61
C ASP A 265 14.14 -10.19 24.68
N THR A 266 15.41 -10.60 24.65
CA THR A 266 16.59 -9.70 24.66
C THR A 266 17.54 -10.01 23.51
N LEU A 267 18.05 -8.96 22.86
CA LEU A 267 19.19 -9.02 21.94
C LEU A 267 20.31 -8.12 22.46
N GLU A 268 21.42 -8.72 22.87
CA GLU A 268 22.58 -8.03 23.40
C GLU A 268 23.83 -8.37 22.58
N VAL A 269 24.56 -7.35 22.16
CA VAL A 269 25.87 -7.49 21.50
C VAL A 269 26.86 -6.60 22.21
N GLU A 270 27.77 -7.23 22.96
CA GLU A 270 28.80 -6.56 23.75
C GLU A 270 29.86 -5.85 22.87
N ASP A 271 30.70 -5.01 23.49
CA ASP A 271 31.85 -4.39 22.83
C ASP A 271 32.74 -5.43 22.11
N GLY A 272 32.88 -5.25 20.79
CA GLY A 272 33.66 -6.11 19.91
C GLY A 272 32.95 -7.40 19.48
N GLY A 273 31.72 -7.64 19.93
CA GLY A 273 30.83 -8.68 19.36
C GLY A 273 30.38 -8.32 17.94
N SER A 274 30.10 -9.33 17.12
CA SER A 274 29.77 -9.12 15.70
C SER A 274 28.59 -9.98 15.24
N LEU A 275 27.56 -9.34 14.68
CA LEU A 275 26.40 -9.98 14.08
C LEU A 275 26.48 -9.88 12.54
N LEU A 276 26.55 -11.04 11.88
CA LEU A 276 26.68 -11.16 10.43
C LEU A 276 25.35 -11.65 9.86
N ILE A 277 24.78 -10.94 8.90
CA ILE A 277 23.50 -11.30 8.27
C ILE A 277 23.75 -11.84 6.88
N ASP A 278 23.44 -13.12 6.67
CA ASP A 278 23.47 -13.78 5.37
C ASP A 278 22.04 -14.15 4.95
N ALA A 279 21.41 -13.25 4.20
CA ALA A 279 20.08 -13.45 3.63
C ALA A 279 20.12 -13.99 2.19
N SER A 280 21.23 -14.64 1.77
CA SER A 280 21.38 -15.15 0.39
C SER A 280 20.41 -16.29 0.05
N ALA A 281 19.99 -17.08 1.04
CA ALA A 281 19.09 -18.21 0.86
C ALA A 281 17.63 -17.90 1.24
N GLY A 282 17.35 -16.70 1.74
CA GLY A 282 16.02 -16.26 2.15
C GLY A 282 16.07 -15.18 3.23
N PRO A 283 14.92 -14.66 3.65
CA PRO A 283 14.85 -13.53 4.57
C PRO A 283 15.35 -13.87 5.98
N VAL A 284 15.92 -12.86 6.64
CA VAL A 284 16.29 -12.88 8.06
C VAL A 284 15.42 -11.85 8.78
N ILE A 285 14.50 -12.35 9.60
CA ILE A 285 13.53 -11.56 10.34
C ILE A 285 13.82 -11.72 11.84
N ILE A 286 14.04 -10.61 12.53
CA ILE A 286 14.38 -10.61 13.95
C ILE A 286 13.32 -9.78 14.68
N HIS A 287 12.63 -10.40 15.63
CA HIS A 287 11.73 -9.75 16.57
C HIS A 287 12.39 -9.71 17.95
N VAL A 288 12.45 -8.54 18.57
CA VAL A 288 12.98 -8.33 19.92
C VAL A 288 11.89 -7.73 20.80
N ARG A 289 11.51 -8.40 21.89
CA ARG A 289 10.32 -8.05 22.68
C ARG A 289 10.55 -7.02 23.76
N HIS A 290 11.70 -7.04 24.43
CA HIS A 290 11.94 -6.21 25.61
C HIS A 290 13.16 -5.33 25.45
N GLU A 291 14.35 -5.92 25.30
CA GLU A 291 15.62 -5.19 25.38
C GLU A 291 16.48 -5.38 24.13
N LEU A 292 17.02 -4.28 23.61
CA LEU A 292 17.91 -4.25 22.46
C LEU A 292 19.12 -3.38 22.79
N THR A 293 20.26 -4.04 22.99
CA THR A 293 21.52 -3.42 23.37
C THR A 293 22.60 -3.81 22.38
N MET A 294 23.17 -2.82 21.71
CA MET A 294 24.31 -2.93 20.83
C MET A 294 25.39 -1.99 21.37
N GLU A 295 26.32 -2.52 22.17
CA GLU A 295 27.31 -1.70 22.86
C GLU A 295 28.27 -0.98 21.90
N GLU A 296 29.02 0.00 22.43
CA GLU A 296 30.04 0.69 21.65
C GLU A 296 31.07 -0.33 21.15
N GLY A 297 31.32 -0.36 19.83
CA GLY A 297 32.27 -1.31 19.25
C GLY A 297 31.65 -2.59 18.70
N SER A 298 30.39 -2.87 19.02
CA SER A 298 29.61 -3.92 18.37
C SER A 298 29.53 -3.69 16.84
N VAL A 299 29.50 -4.78 16.08
CA VAL A 299 29.49 -4.75 14.62
C VAL A 299 28.24 -5.42 14.07
N TRP A 300 27.54 -4.73 13.17
CA TRP A 300 26.51 -5.32 12.32
C TRP A 300 27.00 -5.34 10.88
N GLN A 301 26.99 -6.52 10.26
CA GLN A 301 27.48 -6.68 8.90
C GLN A 301 26.47 -7.42 8.04
N HIS A 302 25.98 -6.77 6.99
CA HIS A 302 25.26 -7.44 5.91
C HIS A 302 26.26 -8.12 4.96
N GLU A 303 26.23 -9.44 4.86
CA GLU A 303 27.09 -10.21 3.96
C GLU A 303 26.45 -10.43 2.59
N ALA A 304 25.19 -10.88 2.56
CA ALA A 304 24.49 -11.26 1.33
C ALA A 304 22.97 -11.16 1.47
N GLY A 305 22.26 -11.19 0.33
CA GLY A 305 20.81 -10.99 0.24
C GLY A 305 20.42 -9.56 -0.17
N SER A 306 19.13 -9.36 -0.49
CA SER A 306 18.58 -8.05 -0.89
C SER A 306 18.30 -7.17 0.34
N ILE A 307 18.04 -5.87 0.12
CA ILE A 307 17.64 -4.97 1.21
C ILE A 307 16.26 -5.37 1.76
N SER A 308 15.38 -5.93 0.93
CA SER A 308 14.04 -6.35 1.37
C SER A 308 14.04 -7.61 2.25
N ASP A 309 15.15 -8.36 2.29
CA ASP A 309 15.23 -9.66 2.97
C ASP A 309 15.58 -9.55 4.46
N VAL A 310 16.00 -8.39 4.96
CA VAL A 310 16.41 -8.22 6.36
C VAL A 310 15.48 -7.27 7.09
N SER A 311 14.95 -7.69 8.23
CA SER A 311 14.03 -6.88 9.02
C SER A 311 14.26 -7.08 10.51
N LEU A 312 14.36 -5.95 11.22
CA LEU A 312 14.47 -5.89 12.68
C LEU A 312 13.22 -5.20 13.24
N PHE A 313 12.44 -5.94 14.02
CA PHE A 313 11.24 -5.48 14.70
C PHE A 313 11.51 -5.39 16.20
N PHE A 314 11.47 -4.19 16.76
CA PHE A 314 11.59 -3.99 18.20
C PHE A 314 10.23 -3.61 18.79
N HIS A 315 9.75 -4.43 19.72
CA HIS A 315 8.43 -4.31 20.37
C HIS A 315 8.52 -3.74 21.80
N GLY A 316 9.74 -3.61 22.33
CA GLY A 316 9.98 -3.19 23.70
C GLY A 316 9.64 -1.72 23.94
N THR A 317 9.41 -1.40 25.21
CA THR A 317 9.26 -0.01 25.69
C THR A 317 10.56 0.56 26.26
N ASP A 318 11.57 -0.28 26.46
CA ASP A 318 12.84 0.13 27.04
C ASP A 318 13.69 0.91 26.04
N PRO A 319 14.50 1.88 26.50
CA PRO A 319 15.37 2.65 25.63
C PRO A 319 16.32 1.75 24.86
N VAL A 320 16.41 1.95 23.55
CA VAL A 320 17.35 1.22 22.69
C VAL A 320 18.75 1.81 22.82
N ASP A 321 19.75 1.00 23.19
CA ASP A 321 21.15 1.40 23.13
C ASP A 321 21.76 0.91 21.80
N TRP A 322 21.80 1.79 20.79
CA TRP A 322 22.24 1.45 19.43
C TRP A 322 23.56 2.13 19.07
N LYS A 323 24.69 1.55 19.51
CA LYS A 323 26.07 2.07 19.25
C LYS A 323 26.86 1.18 18.29
N VAL A 324 26.15 0.64 17.30
CA VAL A 324 26.69 -0.33 16.34
C VAL A 324 27.48 0.33 15.20
N LYS A 325 28.50 -0.38 14.71
CA LYS A 325 29.27 -0.04 13.51
C LYS A 325 28.98 -1.02 12.36
N GLY A 326 29.37 -0.65 11.15
CA GLY A 326 29.37 -1.58 10.01
C GLY A 326 28.36 -1.21 8.94
N VAL A 327 27.63 -2.19 8.40
CA VAL A 327 26.71 -2.02 7.27
C VAL A 327 25.38 -2.69 7.57
N PHE A 328 24.32 -1.89 7.73
CA PHE A 328 22.95 -2.37 7.85
C PHE A 328 22.20 -2.18 6.52
N ARG A 329 21.66 -3.26 5.97
CA ARG A 329 20.82 -3.24 4.77
C ARG A 329 19.50 -3.92 5.08
N GLY A 330 18.44 -3.16 5.25
CA GLY A 330 17.18 -3.73 5.72
C GLY A 330 16.13 -2.73 6.15
N ALA A 331 15.17 -3.21 6.93
CA ALA A 331 14.19 -2.40 7.62
C ALA A 331 14.35 -2.47 9.14
N ILE A 332 14.18 -1.33 9.81
CA ILE A 332 14.01 -1.25 11.27
C ILE A 332 12.61 -0.73 11.57
N VAL A 333 11.86 -1.42 12.42
CA VAL A 333 10.56 -0.94 12.91
C VAL A 333 10.50 -1.02 14.43
N ALA A 334 10.35 0.14 15.07
CA ALA A 334 10.29 0.28 16.52
C ALA A 334 9.35 1.45 16.90
N ILE A 335 8.05 1.28 16.63
CA ILE A 335 7.06 2.37 16.61
C ILE A 335 6.82 3.05 17.97
N GLU A 336 7.22 2.41 19.07
CA GLU A 336 7.13 2.94 20.43
C GLU A 336 8.45 3.53 20.95
N GLN A 337 9.52 3.48 20.14
CA GLN A 337 10.86 3.89 20.56
C GLN A 337 11.41 5.12 19.87
N ASP A 338 12.13 5.91 20.64
CA ASP A 338 13.01 6.93 20.10
C ASP A 338 14.30 6.24 19.62
N TRP A 339 14.74 6.57 18.41
CA TRP A 339 15.90 5.91 17.79
C TRP A 339 16.88 6.94 17.26
N ALA A 340 18.15 6.80 17.66
CA ALA A 340 19.25 7.63 17.16
C ALA A 340 20.16 6.81 16.25
N LEU A 341 20.33 7.24 15.00
CA LEU A 341 21.32 6.65 14.10
C LEU A 341 22.66 7.39 14.25
N THR A 342 23.74 6.63 14.39
CA THR A 342 25.12 7.12 14.57
C THR A 342 25.91 7.06 13.25
N GLY A 343 26.97 7.87 13.12
CA GLY A 343 27.72 8.01 11.87
C GLY A 343 28.66 6.84 11.55
N GLU A 344 28.73 5.83 12.42
CA GLU A 344 29.62 4.67 12.25
C GLU A 344 28.94 3.50 11.50
N LEU A 345 27.64 3.62 11.23
CA LEU A 345 26.83 2.64 10.51
C LEU A 345 26.49 3.15 9.10
N ASP A 346 26.87 2.40 8.06
CA ASP A 346 26.33 2.60 6.70
C ASP A 346 24.94 1.96 6.63
N PHE A 347 23.90 2.80 6.78
CA PHE A 347 22.51 2.37 6.77
C PHE A 347 21.89 2.52 5.38
N GLN A 348 21.33 1.44 4.84
CA GLN A 348 20.62 1.41 3.57
C GLN A 348 19.26 0.72 3.74
N GLY A 349 18.16 1.40 3.44
CA GLY A 349 16.82 0.83 3.52
C GLY A 349 15.79 1.78 4.12
N SER A 350 15.02 1.30 5.09
CA SER A 350 13.92 2.08 5.71
C SER A 350 13.88 1.92 7.23
N ILE A 351 13.38 2.95 7.92
CA ILE A 351 13.25 2.95 9.37
C ILE A 351 11.94 3.62 9.77
N ALA A 352 11.16 2.97 10.65
CA ALA A 352 9.91 3.50 11.18
C ALA A 352 9.89 3.39 12.72
N VAL A 353 10.00 4.53 13.38
CA VAL A 353 10.17 4.62 14.85
C VAL A 353 9.24 5.68 15.45
N LYS A 354 9.20 5.81 16.78
CA LYS A 354 8.46 6.88 17.44
C LYS A 354 9.06 8.25 17.13
N SER A 355 10.34 8.43 17.44
CA SER A 355 11.09 9.64 17.09
C SER A 355 12.42 9.24 16.47
N LEU A 356 12.75 9.83 15.32
CA LEU A 356 13.99 9.51 14.61
C LEU A 356 14.99 10.66 14.72
N GLU A 357 16.16 10.39 15.28
CA GLU A 357 17.28 11.33 15.29
C GLU A 357 18.42 10.81 14.41
N LEU A 358 18.75 11.52 13.33
CA LEU A 358 19.99 11.31 12.59
C LEU A 358 21.07 12.19 13.22
N LEU A 359 22.05 11.59 13.88
CA LEU A 359 23.13 12.31 14.54
C LEU A 359 24.05 13.03 13.55
N ALA A 360 25.01 13.78 14.09
CA ALA A 360 25.89 14.61 13.29
C ALA A 360 26.68 13.78 12.26
N ASP A 361 26.75 14.30 11.04
CA ASP A 361 27.50 13.72 9.90
C ASP A 361 27.08 12.28 9.51
N VAL A 362 25.94 11.79 10.00
CA VAL A 362 25.35 10.50 9.62
C VAL A 362 24.98 10.49 8.16
N GLN A 363 25.25 9.38 7.47
CA GLN A 363 24.80 9.16 6.11
C GLN A 363 23.90 7.92 6.06
N VAL A 364 22.69 8.11 5.56
CA VAL A 364 21.73 7.03 5.30
C VAL A 364 21.29 7.07 3.85
N ARG A 365 20.91 5.91 3.29
CA ARG A 365 20.38 5.81 1.91
C ARG A 365 19.00 5.16 1.92
N GLY A 366 18.04 5.77 1.23
CA GLY A 366 16.77 5.12 0.94
C GLY A 366 16.95 3.92 0.02
N SER A 367 15.93 3.09 -0.17
CA SER A 367 15.97 2.01 -1.16
C SER A 367 14.59 1.72 -1.73
N GLU A 368 14.53 1.51 -3.04
CA GLU A 368 13.32 1.08 -3.74
C GLU A 368 12.89 -0.32 -3.34
N GLU A 369 13.86 -1.22 -3.14
CA GLU A 369 13.60 -2.59 -2.67
C GLU A 369 12.88 -2.55 -1.32
N ALA A 370 13.39 -1.77 -0.36
CA ALA A 370 12.76 -1.59 0.95
C ALA A 370 11.40 -0.92 0.86
N THR A 371 11.21 0.02 -0.09
CA THR A 371 9.94 0.72 -0.30
C THR A 371 8.83 -0.25 -0.70
N ASN A 372 9.16 -1.17 -1.60
CA ASN A 372 8.21 -2.10 -2.19
C ASN A 372 7.95 -3.29 -1.25
N LEU A 373 9.00 -3.85 -0.65
CA LEU A 373 8.91 -5.07 0.13
C LEU A 373 9.77 -5.02 1.39
N ILE A 374 9.21 -5.48 2.50
CA ILE A 374 9.94 -5.73 3.75
C ILE A 374 9.55 -7.11 4.24
N ALA A 375 10.54 -7.97 4.48
CA ALA A 375 10.33 -9.29 5.05
C ALA A 375 9.56 -9.23 6.38
N GLY A 376 8.62 -10.16 6.60
CA GLY A 376 7.84 -10.23 7.83
C GLY A 376 6.71 -9.19 7.94
N VAL A 377 6.54 -8.29 6.99
CA VAL A 377 5.41 -7.34 6.97
C VAL A 377 4.37 -7.75 5.92
N PRO A 378 3.11 -7.97 6.29
CA PRO A 378 2.06 -8.17 5.32
C PRO A 378 1.86 -6.89 4.52
N SER A 379 2.02 -6.99 3.21
CA SER A 379 1.79 -5.89 2.31
C SER A 379 0.33 -5.84 1.90
N VAL A 380 -0.25 -4.64 1.92
CA VAL A 380 -1.65 -4.43 1.55
C VAL A 380 -1.67 -3.63 0.24
N PRO A 381 -2.40 -4.08 -0.80
CA PRO A 381 -2.57 -3.31 -2.02
C PRO A 381 -3.22 -1.96 -1.70
N THR A 382 -2.94 -0.97 -2.53
CA THR A 382 -3.54 0.36 -2.38
C THR A 382 -4.44 0.66 -3.57
N LEU A 383 -5.70 0.99 -3.32
CA LEU A 383 -6.62 1.44 -4.35
C LEU A 383 -6.22 2.86 -4.79
N VAL A 384 -5.79 3.01 -6.05
CA VAL A 384 -5.34 4.29 -6.62
C VAL A 384 -6.51 5.08 -7.18
N ALA A 385 -7.32 4.43 -8.02
CA ALA A 385 -8.44 5.04 -8.71
C ALA A 385 -9.52 4.01 -9.06
N TRP A 386 -10.74 4.47 -9.34
CA TRP A 386 -11.81 3.65 -9.90
C TRP A 386 -12.70 4.46 -10.85
N GLN A 387 -13.33 3.78 -11.81
CA GLN A 387 -14.24 4.39 -12.77
C GLN A 387 -15.27 3.39 -13.31
N PHE A 388 -16.31 3.91 -13.97
CA PHE A 388 -17.17 3.10 -14.83
C PHE A 388 -16.46 2.83 -16.15
N SER A 389 -16.68 1.65 -16.71
CA SER A 389 -16.15 1.26 -18.02
C SER A 389 -17.26 0.68 -18.89
N ASP A 390 -16.99 0.61 -20.18
CA ASP A 390 -17.89 -0.02 -21.13
C ASP A 390 -17.97 -1.52 -20.86
N ALA A 391 -19.15 -2.09 -21.14
CA ALA A 391 -19.33 -3.53 -21.04
C ALA A 391 -18.39 -4.25 -22.03
N PRO A 392 -17.67 -5.29 -21.59
CA PRO A 392 -16.81 -6.06 -22.50
C PRO A 392 -17.67 -6.77 -23.54
N ASP A 393 -17.07 -7.11 -24.69
CA ASP A 393 -17.74 -7.94 -25.69
C ASP A 393 -17.76 -9.41 -25.22
N ALA A 394 -18.82 -9.79 -24.52
CA ALA A 394 -19.02 -11.13 -24.00
C ALA A 394 -20.38 -11.69 -24.42
N GLU A 395 -20.42 -12.93 -24.91
CA GLU A 395 -21.65 -13.58 -25.40
C GLU A 395 -22.77 -13.59 -24.35
N ILE A 396 -22.42 -13.79 -23.08
CA ILE A 396 -23.35 -13.80 -21.95
C ILE A 396 -24.06 -12.45 -21.76
N LEU A 397 -23.43 -11.34 -22.14
CA LEU A 397 -24.01 -9.99 -22.06
C LEU A 397 -24.92 -9.68 -23.24
N ASN A 398 -24.67 -10.30 -24.39
CA ASN A 398 -25.42 -10.10 -25.64
C ASN A 398 -26.66 -11.02 -25.77
N CYS A 399 -26.90 -11.91 -24.81
CA CYS A 399 -27.99 -12.88 -24.89
C CYS A 399 -29.38 -12.24 -24.63
N LEU A 400 -30.40 -12.65 -25.40
CA LEU A 400 -31.79 -12.16 -25.23
C LEU A 400 -32.49 -12.75 -23.98
N THR A 401 -31.93 -13.82 -23.44
CA THR A 401 -32.41 -14.55 -22.26
C THR A 401 -31.76 -14.03 -20.98
N ASP A 402 -32.29 -14.41 -19.82
CA ASP A 402 -31.56 -14.25 -18.55
C ASP A 402 -30.22 -15.02 -18.63
N PRO A 403 -29.08 -14.39 -18.32
CA PRO A 403 -27.74 -14.99 -18.23
C PRO A 403 -27.69 -16.33 -17.48
N LYS A 404 -28.47 -16.52 -16.42
CA LYS A 404 -28.53 -17.82 -15.70
C LYS A 404 -29.14 -18.92 -16.57
N ASN A 405 -30.17 -18.59 -17.33
CA ASN A 405 -30.79 -19.54 -18.27
C ASN A 405 -29.84 -19.82 -19.44
N TRP A 406 -29.10 -18.81 -19.90
CA TRP A 406 -28.07 -18.98 -20.92
C TRP A 406 -26.98 -19.95 -20.45
N LEU A 407 -26.44 -19.78 -19.23
CA LEU A 407 -25.46 -20.70 -18.64
C LEU A 407 -26.01 -22.12 -18.49
N LYS A 408 -27.27 -22.25 -18.05
CA LYS A 408 -27.95 -23.56 -17.93
C LYS A 408 -28.12 -24.26 -19.28
N GLN A 409 -28.41 -23.52 -20.35
CA GLN A 409 -28.53 -24.07 -21.71
C GLN A 409 -27.18 -24.60 -22.21
N HIS A 410 -26.09 -23.94 -21.85
CA HIS A 410 -24.72 -24.34 -22.19
C HIS A 410 -24.10 -25.33 -21.21
N GLN A 411 -24.84 -25.76 -20.18
CA GLN A 411 -24.37 -26.68 -19.13
C GLN A 411 -23.16 -26.15 -18.35
N ILE A 412 -23.06 -24.82 -18.22
CA ILE A 412 -22.00 -24.16 -17.47
C ILE A 412 -22.48 -23.91 -16.04
N GLU A 413 -21.78 -24.47 -15.07
CA GLU A 413 -22.01 -24.17 -13.65
C GLU A 413 -21.12 -23.00 -13.20
N PRO A 414 -21.70 -21.88 -12.73
CA PRO A 414 -20.93 -20.78 -12.15
C PRO A 414 -20.05 -21.24 -10.99
N VAL A 415 -18.83 -20.69 -10.90
CA VAL A 415 -17.93 -20.97 -9.76
C VAL A 415 -18.43 -20.23 -8.52
N LYS A 416 -18.28 -20.81 -7.33
CA LYS A 416 -18.57 -20.07 -6.08
C LYS A 416 -17.54 -18.94 -5.93
N SER A 417 -17.98 -17.74 -5.57
CA SER A 417 -17.09 -16.58 -5.47
C SER A 417 -15.87 -16.83 -4.58
N SER A 418 -16.07 -17.50 -3.43
CA SER A 418 -15.02 -17.90 -2.49
C SER A 418 -13.91 -18.79 -3.07
N SER A 419 -14.13 -19.44 -4.21
CA SER A 419 -13.15 -20.29 -4.90
C SER A 419 -12.91 -19.85 -6.34
N ALA A 420 -13.39 -18.67 -6.73
CA ALA A 420 -13.34 -18.18 -8.10
C ALA A 420 -12.07 -17.37 -8.40
N ALA A 421 -11.41 -16.85 -7.37
CA ALA A 421 -10.10 -16.24 -7.53
C ALA A 421 -9.13 -17.28 -8.08
N ALA A 422 -8.50 -16.99 -9.20
CA ALA A 422 -7.49 -17.88 -9.77
C ALA A 422 -6.42 -18.11 -8.70
N GLU A 423 -6.23 -19.37 -8.31
CA GLU A 423 -5.09 -19.70 -7.48
C GLU A 423 -3.86 -19.70 -8.36
N SER A 424 -2.82 -19.09 -7.82
CA SER A 424 -1.54 -19.07 -8.44
C SER A 424 -0.52 -19.79 -7.61
N GLU A 425 0.54 -20.24 -8.27
CA GLU A 425 1.61 -20.90 -7.56
C GLU A 425 2.22 -19.93 -6.55
N VAL A 426 2.30 -20.40 -5.32
CA VAL A 426 2.94 -19.69 -4.23
C VAL A 426 4.20 -20.44 -3.84
N SER A 427 5.29 -19.70 -3.67
CA SER A 427 6.46 -20.15 -2.93
C SER A 427 6.27 -19.70 -1.49
N LEU A 428 6.00 -20.67 -0.61
CA LEU A 428 5.92 -20.47 0.83
C LEU A 428 7.21 -20.94 1.46
N GLN A 429 7.84 -20.06 2.23
CA GLN A 429 8.78 -20.45 3.26
C GLN A 429 8.05 -20.35 4.60
N TYR A 430 8.03 -21.44 5.36
CA TYR A 430 7.27 -21.52 6.61
C TYR A 430 8.08 -22.24 7.67
N VAL A 431 7.83 -21.90 8.92
CA VAL A 431 8.38 -22.61 10.07
C VAL A 431 7.46 -23.78 10.36
N THR A 432 8.00 -24.98 10.52
CA THR A 432 7.24 -26.16 10.94
C THR A 432 6.97 -26.11 12.45
N LYS A 433 6.15 -27.03 12.98
CA LYS A 433 5.89 -27.11 14.43
C LYS A 433 7.12 -27.45 15.27
N ASP A 434 8.11 -28.09 14.67
CA ASP A 434 9.41 -28.42 15.26
C ASP A 434 10.49 -27.36 14.99
N GLY A 435 10.17 -26.27 14.28
CA GLY A 435 11.07 -25.11 14.11
C GLY A 435 11.94 -25.15 12.85
N ALA A 436 11.87 -26.22 12.07
CA ALA A 436 12.57 -26.31 10.78
C ALA A 436 11.91 -25.39 9.74
N ILE A 437 12.68 -24.94 8.74
CA ILE A 437 12.08 -24.29 7.57
C ILE A 437 11.60 -25.34 6.58
N GLY A 438 10.30 -25.31 6.32
CA GLY A 438 9.71 -25.94 5.15
C GLY A 438 9.67 -24.96 3.99
N VAL A 439 9.92 -25.48 2.79
CA VAL A 439 9.62 -24.77 1.54
C VAL A 439 8.50 -25.52 0.85
N TYR A 440 7.49 -24.80 0.37
CA TYR A 440 6.43 -25.33 -0.44
C TYR A 440 6.30 -24.49 -1.71
N GLN A 441 6.21 -25.15 -2.86
CA GLN A 441 5.89 -24.51 -4.13
C GLN A 441 4.71 -25.25 -4.75
N GLY A 442 3.64 -24.53 -5.03
CA GLY A 442 2.41 -25.09 -5.60
C GLY A 442 1.20 -24.22 -5.29
N LEU A 443 0.01 -24.78 -5.42
CA LEU A 443 -1.22 -24.06 -5.13
C LEU A 443 -1.45 -23.94 -3.61
N PRO A 444 -1.80 -22.75 -3.07
CA PRO A 444 -2.07 -22.60 -1.64
C PRO A 444 -3.14 -23.55 -1.10
N SER A 445 -4.13 -23.95 -1.90
CA SER A 445 -5.17 -24.91 -1.49
C SER A 445 -4.65 -26.34 -1.29
N GLU A 446 -3.53 -26.69 -1.92
CA GLU A 446 -2.88 -27.99 -1.76
C GLU A 446 -1.94 -28.01 -0.55
N PHE A 447 -1.59 -26.84 0.00
CA PHE A 447 -0.74 -26.74 1.17
C PHE A 447 -1.52 -27.07 2.47
N ASP A 448 -0.99 -28.02 3.23
CA ASP A 448 -1.51 -28.34 4.56
C ASP A 448 -0.96 -27.35 5.60
N PHE A 449 -1.68 -26.24 5.81
CA PHE A 449 -1.32 -25.21 6.79
C PHE A 449 -1.20 -25.73 8.23
N SER A 450 -1.72 -26.93 8.54
CA SER A 450 -1.53 -27.52 9.88
C SER A 450 -0.08 -27.96 10.14
N LYS A 451 0.76 -28.01 9.11
CA LYS A 451 2.20 -28.29 9.20
C LYS A 451 3.02 -27.05 9.57
N ALA A 452 2.51 -25.85 9.30
CA ALA A 452 3.18 -24.60 9.60
C ALA A 452 2.81 -24.08 10.99
N SER A 453 3.80 -23.61 11.76
CA SER A 453 3.61 -22.78 12.96
C SER A 453 3.48 -21.30 12.56
N SER A 454 4.29 -20.85 11.61
CA SER A 454 4.24 -19.52 11.02
C SER A 454 4.66 -19.53 9.54
N VAL A 455 4.21 -18.54 8.77
CA VAL A 455 4.68 -18.30 7.40
C VAL A 455 5.76 -17.21 7.48
N VAL A 456 6.98 -17.53 7.02
CA VAL A 456 8.15 -16.65 7.01
C VAL A 456 8.08 -15.70 5.82
N GLN A 457 7.86 -16.28 4.65
CA GLN A 457 7.82 -15.57 3.39
C GLN A 457 6.76 -16.21 2.51
N GLN A 458 6.03 -15.35 1.82
CA GLN A 458 5.05 -15.75 0.84
C GLN A 458 5.31 -14.95 -0.43
N VAL A 459 5.79 -15.64 -1.46
CA VAL A 459 6.06 -15.03 -2.77
C VAL A 459 5.17 -15.73 -3.78
N TRP A 460 4.32 -14.97 -4.47
CA TRP A 460 3.50 -15.50 -5.55
C TRP A 460 4.27 -15.47 -6.85
N MET A 461 4.22 -16.57 -7.60
CA MET A 461 5.03 -16.77 -8.81
C MET A 461 4.41 -16.18 -10.08
N ASP A 462 3.29 -15.48 -9.94
CA ASP A 462 2.49 -14.94 -11.05
C ASP A 462 3.17 -13.86 -11.90
N GLY A 463 4.36 -13.40 -11.52
CA GLY A 463 5.16 -12.50 -12.35
C GLY A 463 6.10 -13.20 -13.34
N LEU A 464 6.23 -14.53 -13.31
CA LEU A 464 7.24 -15.25 -14.11
C LEU A 464 6.65 -16.22 -15.15
N ILE A 465 5.35 -16.50 -15.09
CA ILE A 465 4.70 -17.42 -16.04
C ILE A 465 4.23 -16.64 -17.28
N GLY A 466 5.22 -16.21 -18.08
CA GLY A 466 5.13 -16.13 -19.53
C GLY A 466 4.53 -14.88 -20.18
N GLU A 467 5.40 -14.11 -20.85
CA GLU A 467 5.13 -13.42 -22.13
C GLU A 467 4.62 -14.37 -23.26
N GLY A 468 4.28 -15.62 -22.93
CA GLY A 468 4.09 -16.72 -23.86
C GLY A 468 2.63 -17.10 -24.12
N GLN A 469 1.65 -16.21 -23.97
CA GLN A 469 0.32 -16.39 -24.59
C GLN A 469 -0.56 -15.14 -24.63
N LEU A 470 0.03 -13.95 -24.77
CA LEU A 470 -0.74 -12.82 -25.27
C LEU A 470 -1.04 -13.09 -26.74
N GLY A 471 -2.33 -13.16 -27.10
CA GLY A 471 -2.75 -13.03 -28.49
C GLY A 471 -2.13 -11.77 -29.12
N PRO A 472 -2.09 -11.67 -30.46
CA PRO A 472 -1.51 -10.51 -31.12
C PRO A 472 -2.08 -9.23 -30.50
N PRO A 473 -1.23 -8.21 -30.24
CA PRO A 473 -1.69 -6.96 -29.63
C PRO A 473 -2.89 -6.43 -30.44
N PRO A 474 -3.96 -5.96 -29.77
CA PRO A 474 -5.06 -5.33 -30.48
C PRO A 474 -4.48 -4.23 -31.38
N ALA A 475 -4.97 -4.17 -32.63
CA ALA A 475 -4.55 -3.16 -33.58
C ALA A 475 -4.64 -1.76 -32.92
N PRO A 476 -3.65 -0.87 -33.13
CA PRO A 476 -3.69 0.46 -32.55
C PRO A 476 -5.02 1.14 -32.93
N LEU A 477 -5.73 1.64 -31.92
CA LEU A 477 -6.98 2.37 -32.11
C LEU A 477 -6.74 3.52 -33.10
N PRO A 478 -7.68 3.78 -34.04
CA PRO A 478 -7.56 4.93 -34.92
C PRO A 478 -7.49 6.21 -34.09
N SER A 479 -6.46 7.01 -34.33
CA SER A 479 -6.30 8.33 -33.71
C SER A 479 -7.53 9.18 -34.05
N TYR A 480 -8.36 9.47 -33.06
CA TYR A 480 -9.45 10.44 -33.22
C TYR A 480 -8.83 11.83 -33.32
N ALA A 481 -8.73 12.34 -34.55
CA ALA A 481 -8.46 13.74 -34.81
C ALA A 481 -9.62 14.56 -34.21
N SER A 482 -9.29 15.47 -33.30
CA SER A 482 -10.25 16.44 -32.75
C SER A 482 -10.83 17.30 -33.88
N PRO A 483 -12.14 17.60 -33.89
CA PRO A 483 -12.72 18.47 -34.90
C PRO A 483 -12.24 19.90 -34.69
N VAL A 484 -11.56 20.43 -35.70
CA VAL A 484 -11.20 21.85 -35.82
C VAL A 484 -12.50 22.66 -35.96
N GLY A 485 -12.82 23.43 -34.91
CA GLY A 485 -13.91 24.38 -34.93
C GLY A 485 -13.58 25.57 -35.83
N ASN A 486 -14.28 25.69 -36.96
CA ASN A 486 -14.28 26.89 -37.79
C ASN A 486 -15.05 28.01 -37.07
N GLY A 487 -14.32 28.93 -36.44
CA GLY A 487 -14.86 30.20 -35.95
C GLY A 487 -15.11 31.15 -37.12
N SER A 488 -16.38 31.44 -37.40
CA SER A 488 -16.78 32.52 -38.29
C SER A 488 -16.91 33.82 -37.49
N SER A 489 -16.21 34.85 -37.95
CA SER A 489 -16.27 36.20 -37.43
C SER A 489 -17.60 36.85 -37.81
N SER A 490 -18.30 37.43 -36.84
CA SER A 490 -19.13 38.60 -37.11
C SER A 490 -18.80 39.68 -36.10
N LYS A 491 -18.39 40.82 -36.66
CA LYS A 491 -18.26 42.10 -35.99
C LYS A 491 -19.67 42.55 -35.63
N ASP A 492 -19.86 43.02 -34.41
CA ASP A 492 -20.72 44.19 -34.20
C ASP A 492 -20.14 45.05 -33.07
N GLN A 493 -19.85 46.28 -33.47
CA GLN A 493 -19.50 47.39 -32.60
C GLN A 493 -20.76 47.83 -31.85
N GLU A 494 -20.68 47.94 -30.53
CA GLU A 494 -21.46 48.97 -29.85
C GLU A 494 -20.67 49.59 -28.70
N LYS A 495 -20.56 50.91 -28.80
CA LYS A 495 -20.00 51.82 -27.80
C LYS A 495 -20.82 51.73 -26.52
N ASN A 496 -20.16 51.73 -25.36
CA ASN A 496 -20.67 52.56 -24.27
C ASN A 496 -19.56 53.03 -23.34
N GLU A 497 -19.45 54.35 -23.25
CA GLU A 497 -18.67 55.09 -22.27
C GLU A 497 -19.36 54.98 -20.90
N GLY A 498 -18.56 54.89 -19.82
CA GLY A 498 -19.10 54.86 -18.47
C GLY A 498 -18.03 55.04 -17.41
N HIS A 499 -17.83 56.29 -17.01
CA HIS A 499 -17.05 56.76 -15.87
C HIS A 499 -17.26 55.97 -14.58
N GLY A 500 -16.20 55.88 -13.75
CA GLY A 500 -16.33 55.41 -12.37
C GLY A 500 -15.01 55.41 -11.59
N SER A 501 -14.43 56.58 -11.39
CA SER A 501 -13.35 56.80 -10.41
C SER A 501 -13.87 56.64 -8.98
N HIS A 502 -13.24 55.77 -8.16
CA HIS A 502 -13.23 55.98 -6.72
C HIS A 502 -11.88 55.61 -6.10
N LYS A 503 -11.29 56.64 -5.51
CA LYS A 503 -10.10 56.72 -4.68
C LYS A 503 -10.59 56.97 -3.25
N LYS A 504 -9.91 56.39 -2.24
CA LYS A 504 -9.70 56.84 -0.84
C LYS A 504 -9.36 55.63 0.03
N ASP A 505 -8.16 55.58 0.63
CA ASP A 505 -7.81 56.07 1.98
C ASP A 505 -8.51 55.22 3.06
N GLY A 506 -7.90 54.64 4.09
CA GLY A 506 -6.56 54.76 4.67
C GLY A 506 -6.51 53.91 5.96
N ASP A 507 -5.60 54.31 6.86
CA ASP A 507 -5.48 53.96 8.29
C ASP A 507 -4.62 52.76 8.72
N ASP A 508 -3.33 53.12 8.89
CA ASP A 508 -2.54 52.99 10.11
C ASP A 508 -3.23 52.41 11.36
N HIS A 509 -2.62 51.37 11.94
CA HIS A 509 -2.55 51.22 13.39
C HIS A 509 -1.18 50.70 13.81
N LYS A 510 -0.40 51.61 14.40
CA LYS A 510 0.66 51.30 15.36
C LYS A 510 -0.01 50.91 16.67
N ASP A 511 0.49 49.86 17.32
CA ASP A 511 0.44 49.85 18.78
C ASP A 511 1.66 49.16 19.41
N HIS A 512 2.03 49.71 20.55
CA HIS A 512 3.26 49.49 21.30
C HIS A 512 3.07 48.49 22.44
N GLY A 513 4.18 47.86 22.85
CA GLY A 513 4.37 47.30 24.20
C GLY A 513 4.39 45.77 24.26
N ALA A 514 5.17 45.09 25.09
CA ALA A 514 6.09 45.54 26.13
C ALA A 514 7.05 44.37 26.43
N HIS A 515 8.32 44.71 26.71
CA HIS A 515 9.30 43.84 27.34
C HIS A 515 8.82 43.38 28.74
N PRO A 516 9.26 42.19 29.17
CA PRO A 516 9.81 42.07 30.51
C PRO A 516 11.23 41.53 30.49
N LYS A 517 12.08 42.23 31.26
CA LYS A 517 13.41 41.83 31.68
C LYS A 517 13.29 40.72 32.73
N HIS A 518 13.99 39.61 32.56
CA HIS A 518 14.39 38.78 33.70
C HIS A 518 15.91 38.70 33.79
N LYS A 519 16.40 39.22 34.92
CA LYS A 519 17.77 39.14 35.43
C LYS A 519 17.97 37.83 36.21
N HIS A 520 19.24 37.42 36.27
CA HIS A 520 19.90 36.62 37.31
C HIS A 520 19.51 35.14 37.49
N LYS A 521 20.45 34.25 37.15
CA LYS A 521 21.40 33.71 38.15
C LYS A 521 22.56 32.99 37.45
N GLN A 522 23.74 33.59 37.50
CA GLN A 522 25.02 32.89 37.35
C GLN A 522 25.37 32.28 38.72
N THR A 523 25.49 30.96 38.75
CA THR A 523 26.29 30.19 39.71
C THR A 523 27.28 29.43 38.84
N GLY A 524 28.59 29.67 38.85
CA GLY A 524 29.42 29.86 40.02
C GLY A 524 29.90 28.50 40.54
N SER A 525 30.59 27.72 39.71
CA SER A 525 31.38 26.56 40.15
C SER A 525 32.82 26.77 39.71
N LYS A 526 33.68 26.89 40.71
CA LYS A 526 35.11 27.15 40.66
C LYS A 526 35.75 26.06 41.50
N LYS A 527 36.62 25.24 40.91
CA LYS A 527 37.62 24.30 41.50
C LYS A 527 37.93 23.25 40.41
N GLN A 528 39.10 22.64 40.29
CA GLN A 528 40.46 22.82 40.79
C GLN A 528 41.31 21.94 39.85
N HIS A 529 42.38 22.49 39.26
CA HIS A 529 43.76 22.02 39.45
C HIS A 529 44.05 20.52 39.23
N GLY A 530 44.83 20.27 38.18
CA GLY A 530 46.02 19.40 38.26
C GLY A 530 45.87 18.03 37.63
N HIS A 531 46.52 17.80 36.49
CA HIS A 531 47.69 16.92 36.48
C HIS A 531 48.51 17.11 35.19
N ASP A 532 49.77 17.52 35.38
CA ASP A 532 50.85 17.32 34.42
C ASP A 532 51.11 15.82 34.27
N GLY A 533 51.23 15.37 33.02
CA GLY A 533 51.56 13.99 32.69
C GLY A 533 52.37 13.95 31.41
N ASP A 534 53.68 14.09 31.56
CA ASP A 534 54.71 13.77 30.58
C ASP A 534 54.44 12.43 29.87
N GLN A 535 54.32 12.43 28.54
CA GLN A 535 54.54 11.23 27.74
C GLN A 535 55.33 11.50 26.47
N LYS A 536 56.65 11.38 26.66
CA LYS A 536 57.69 10.81 25.80
C LYS A 536 57.33 10.52 24.33
N ASP A 537 58.06 11.25 23.49
CA ASP A 537 58.54 10.86 22.17
C ASP A 537 58.83 9.36 22.03
N SER A 538 58.17 8.72 21.05
CA SER A 538 58.68 7.50 20.43
C SER A 538 58.71 7.64 18.91
N LYS A 539 59.92 7.97 18.42
CA LYS A 539 60.30 7.84 17.01
C LYS A 539 60.17 6.37 16.57
N LYS A 540 59.18 6.04 15.75
CA LYS A 540 59.14 4.78 14.99
C LYS A 540 59.71 5.01 13.58
N LYS A 541 60.78 4.28 13.29
CA LYS A 541 61.44 4.15 11.98
C LYS A 541 60.50 3.47 10.99
N HIS A 542 60.26 4.09 9.83
CA HIS A 542 59.74 3.40 8.66
C HIS A 542 60.85 2.58 8.00
N GLY A 543 60.69 1.26 8.01
CA GLY A 543 61.45 0.34 7.16
C GLY A 543 60.62 0.04 5.92
N HIS A 544 61.10 0.51 4.76
CA HIS A 544 60.63 0.11 3.44
C HIS A 544 60.99 -1.37 3.22
N LYS A 545 60.01 -2.22 2.90
CA LYS A 545 60.24 -3.55 2.33
C LYS A 545 59.49 -3.65 1.01
N ASP A 546 60.26 -3.81 -0.05
CA ASP A 546 59.79 -4.09 -1.41
C ASP A 546 59.18 -5.49 -1.49
N HIS A 547 57.92 -5.57 -1.90
CA HIS A 547 57.31 -6.84 -2.34
C HIS A 547 57.47 -6.99 -3.85
N LYS A 548 58.30 -7.97 -4.24
CA LYS A 548 58.32 -8.54 -5.59
C LYS A 548 56.99 -9.24 -5.87
N VAL A 549 56.30 -8.79 -6.91
CA VAL A 549 55.17 -9.49 -7.53
C VAL A 549 55.73 -10.55 -8.48
N ASN A 550 55.44 -11.82 -8.19
CA ASN A 550 55.65 -12.93 -9.12
C ASN A 550 54.31 -13.21 -9.82
N LYS A 551 54.22 -12.93 -11.13
CA LYS A 551 53.15 -13.40 -12.00
C LYS A 551 53.48 -14.83 -12.43
N HIS A 552 52.65 -15.80 -12.09
CA HIS A 552 52.52 -17.04 -12.85
C HIS A 552 51.12 -17.08 -13.46
N SER A 553 51.10 -16.96 -14.79
CA SER A 553 50.02 -17.42 -15.66
C SER A 553 50.14 -18.93 -15.80
N ASN A 554 49.06 -19.67 -15.53
CA ASN A 554 48.86 -20.99 -16.10
C ASN A 554 47.59 -20.93 -16.95
N ASP A 555 47.79 -21.20 -18.23
CA ASP A 555 46.78 -21.70 -19.14
C ASP A 555 46.52 -23.18 -18.80
N ASP A 556 45.24 -23.56 -18.73
CA ASP A 556 44.66 -24.81 -19.23
C ASP A 556 43.12 -24.66 -19.31
#